data_AF-A0A8S4RPQ7-F1
#
_entry.id   AF-A0A8S4RPQ7-F1
#
_cell.length_a   1.000
_cell.length_b   1.000
_cell.length_c   1.000
_cell.angle_alpha   90.00
_cell.angle_beta   90.00
_cell.angle_gamma   90.00
#
_symmetry.space_group_name_H-M   'P 1'
#
loop_
_entity.id
_entity.type
_entity.pdbx_description
1 polymer ?
#
loop_
_entity_poly.entity_id
_entity_poly.type
_entity_poly.pdbx_seq_one_letter_code
_entity_poly.pdbx_strand_id
1 'polypeptide(L)'
;MFLNHICYRKVVDVLFALWELFPVALFQWCCNTELHHYGDYVDPNETTIIVMNHRTRVDWNYVWIALYHATQKPYKNVECICKGKFIDKPPDVKSDILDVMARGKSKIKFVLKDEIKSIPGMGWIMQLNYFLYVKRNWQEDQVNMSQFVDYYKRLRYQQRVVLFPEGTDLSDDNKRKSQKYALSKKLPNYEYVLHPRTTGWAVLCSRMRSAGLVSVYDVTVAYDTPAQTELDLLRGNLPKHVHFHFKRHPIEDLPCEEDELRIWLQDRWKEKNISLERFHREGTFIDFVSKNPPKKNESKSLHMAKLAYCSEDT
;
A
#
# COMPACT_ATOMS: atom_id res chain seq x y z
N MET A 1 2.13 4.53 30.73
CA MET A 1 1.80 3.08 30.73
C MET A 1 0.30 2.95 30.56
N PHE A 2 -0.19 2.67 29.35
CA PHE A 2 -1.63 2.64 29.07
C PHE A 2 -2.26 1.37 29.63
N LEU A 3 -3.30 1.52 30.46
CA LEU A 3 -3.99 0.43 31.17
C LEU A 3 -4.72 -0.57 30.24
N ASN A 4 -4.81 -0.28 28.95
CA ASN A 4 -5.38 -1.18 27.95
C ASN A 4 -4.65 -1.00 26.60
N HIS A 5 -3.94 -2.04 26.15
CA HIS A 5 -3.17 -2.03 24.90
C HIS A 5 -4.04 -1.86 23.64
N ILE A 6 -5.29 -2.35 23.66
CA ILE A 6 -6.25 -2.18 22.56
C ILE A 6 -6.68 -0.71 22.48
N CYS A 7 -6.99 -0.10 23.62
CA CYS A 7 -7.35 1.33 23.69
C CYS A 7 -6.19 2.22 23.18
N TYR A 8 -4.96 1.96 23.64
CA TYR A 8 -3.77 2.65 23.15
C TYR A 8 -3.62 2.51 21.62
N ARG A 9 -3.80 1.31 21.07
CA ARG A 9 -3.71 1.09 19.62
C ARG A 9 -4.78 1.87 18.86
N LYS A 10 -6.04 1.85 19.32
CA LYS A 10 -7.13 2.65 18.72
C LYS A 10 -6.80 4.15 18.71
N VAL A 11 -6.34 4.71 19.82
CA VAL A 11 -5.99 6.15 19.93
C VAL A 11 -4.83 6.50 18.99
N VAL A 12 -3.78 5.68 18.93
CA VAL A 12 -2.64 5.92 18.04
C VAL A 12 -3.03 5.80 16.57
N ASP A 13 -3.86 4.83 16.20
CA ASP A 13 -4.30 4.65 14.81
C ASP A 13 -5.28 5.76 14.36
N VAL A 14 -5.99 6.41 15.30
CA VAL A 14 -6.77 7.65 15.06
C VAL A 14 -5.87 8.86 14.86
N LEU A 15 -4.90 9.08 15.77
CA LEU A 15 -3.93 10.18 15.63
C LEU A 15 -3.12 10.06 14.34
N PHE A 16 -2.83 8.83 13.91
CA PHE A 16 -2.14 8.57 12.66
C PHE A 16 -3.02 8.77 11.43
N ALA A 17 -4.31 8.39 11.47
CA ALA A 17 -5.26 8.72 10.40
C ALA A 17 -5.38 10.23 10.16
N LEU A 18 -5.38 11.04 11.23
CA LEU A 18 -5.32 12.50 11.12
C LEU A 18 -3.99 12.99 10.51
N TRP A 19 -2.87 12.34 10.80
CA TRP A 19 -1.57 12.64 10.19
C TRP A 19 -1.49 12.22 8.71
N GLU A 20 -2.13 11.12 8.31
CA GLU A 20 -2.20 10.67 6.90
C GLU A 20 -2.91 11.68 5.99
N LEU A 21 -3.79 12.53 6.54
CA LEU A 21 -4.42 13.62 5.79
C LEU A 21 -3.43 14.74 5.42
N PHE A 22 -2.30 14.89 6.13
CA PHE A 22 -1.31 15.92 5.82
C PHE A 22 -0.61 15.68 4.46
N PRO A 23 -0.05 14.49 4.14
CA PRO A 23 0.42 14.20 2.79
C PRO A 23 -0.65 14.39 1.70
N VAL A 24 -1.90 13.96 1.95
CA VAL A 24 -3.02 14.14 1.00
C VAL A 24 -3.24 15.63 0.69
N ALA A 25 -3.33 16.47 1.73
CA ALA A 25 -3.49 17.92 1.55
C ALA A 25 -2.25 18.55 0.88
N LEU A 26 -1.04 18.19 1.30
CA LEU A 26 0.20 18.76 0.77
C LEU A 26 0.35 18.48 -0.73
N PHE A 27 0.32 17.21 -1.14
CA PHE A 27 0.59 16.87 -2.54
C PHE A 27 -0.59 17.18 -3.48
N GLN A 28 -1.84 17.07 -3.02
CA GLN A 28 -2.98 17.36 -3.88
C GLN A 28 -3.37 18.85 -3.92
N TRP A 29 -3.17 19.63 -2.84
CA TRP A 29 -3.54 21.05 -2.82
C TRP A 29 -2.36 22.00 -3.00
N CYS A 30 -1.20 21.73 -2.38
CA CYS A 30 -0.04 22.62 -2.50
C CYS A 30 0.82 22.30 -3.73
N CYS A 31 0.93 21.02 -4.10
CA CYS A 31 1.76 20.58 -5.23
C CYS A 31 0.98 20.34 -6.54
N ASN A 32 -0.35 20.37 -6.51
CA ASN A 32 -1.24 20.08 -7.65
C ASN A 32 -0.90 18.75 -8.36
N THR A 33 -0.53 17.71 -7.60
CA THR A 33 -0.30 16.37 -8.14
C THR A 33 -1.62 15.64 -8.36
N GLU A 34 -1.87 15.25 -9.61
CA GLU A 34 -2.98 14.38 -9.99
C GLU A 34 -2.62 12.90 -9.78
N LEU A 35 -3.54 12.15 -9.19
CA LEU A 35 -3.42 10.70 -9.08
C LEU A 35 -4.42 10.00 -10.01
N HIS A 36 -3.92 9.02 -10.76
CA HIS A 36 -4.71 8.20 -11.68
C HIS A 36 -4.69 6.75 -11.18
N HIS A 37 -5.86 6.20 -10.88
CA HIS A 37 -6.01 4.83 -10.37
C HIS A 37 -6.61 3.92 -11.43
N TYR A 38 -6.10 2.69 -11.51
CA TYR A 38 -6.50 1.69 -12.49
C TYR A 38 -6.66 0.32 -11.83
N GLY A 39 -7.55 -0.51 -12.36
CA GLY A 39 -7.74 -1.89 -11.90
C GLY A 39 -8.67 -2.00 -10.69
N ASP A 40 -8.29 -2.84 -9.73
CA ASP A 40 -9.19 -3.34 -8.68
C ASP A 40 -9.42 -2.37 -7.52
N TYR A 41 -10.57 -2.56 -6.85
CA TYR A 41 -10.93 -1.89 -5.60
C TYR A 41 -10.14 -2.48 -4.43
N VAL A 42 -9.66 -1.63 -3.52
CA VAL A 42 -8.97 -2.06 -2.28
C VAL A 42 -9.97 -2.11 -1.13
N ASP A 43 -10.28 -3.29 -0.60
CA ASP A 43 -11.21 -3.38 0.55
C ASP A 43 -10.54 -2.85 1.85
N PRO A 44 -11.09 -1.82 2.51
CA PRO A 44 -10.52 -1.29 3.75
C PRO A 44 -10.72 -2.18 4.99
N ASN A 45 -11.46 -3.29 4.87
CA ASN A 45 -11.82 -4.20 5.96
C ASN A 45 -11.20 -5.59 5.85
N GLU A 46 -10.39 -5.88 4.83
CA GLU A 46 -9.64 -7.12 4.76
C GLU A 46 -8.20 -6.97 5.29
N THR A 47 -7.68 -8.03 5.89
CA THR A 47 -6.24 -8.14 6.19
C THR A 47 -5.55 -8.51 4.88
N THR A 48 -4.62 -7.67 4.43
CA THR A 48 -3.97 -7.81 3.12
C THR A 48 -2.50 -7.42 3.17
N ILE A 49 -1.70 -7.98 2.25
CA ILE A 49 -0.36 -7.49 1.94
C ILE A 49 -0.45 -6.72 0.61
N ILE A 50 0.20 -5.57 0.55
CA ILE A 50 0.30 -4.74 -0.66
C ILE A 50 1.75 -4.80 -1.11
N VAL A 51 2.04 -5.42 -2.25
CA VAL A 51 3.39 -5.47 -2.82
C VAL A 51 3.54 -4.42 -3.92
N MET A 52 4.47 -3.49 -3.76
CA MET A 52 4.68 -2.39 -4.72
C MET A 52 6.12 -2.32 -5.24
N ASN A 53 6.29 -1.88 -6.49
CA ASN A 53 7.61 -1.48 -6.99
C ASN A 53 8.08 -0.20 -6.29
N HIS A 54 9.41 -0.01 -6.22
CA HIS A 54 10.01 1.11 -5.52
C HIS A 54 10.76 2.03 -6.49
N ARG A 55 10.04 2.92 -7.18
CA ARG A 55 10.62 3.81 -8.18
C ARG A 55 11.45 4.93 -7.56
N THR A 56 11.06 5.47 -6.41
CA THR A 56 11.69 6.65 -5.79
C THR A 56 11.74 6.52 -4.27
N ARG A 57 12.66 7.24 -3.61
CA ARG A 57 12.70 7.29 -2.13
C ARG A 57 11.42 7.83 -1.49
N VAL A 58 10.61 8.56 -2.27
CA VAL A 58 9.44 9.31 -1.80
C VAL A 58 8.12 8.65 -2.15
N ASP A 59 8.13 7.46 -2.80
CA ASP A 59 6.93 6.70 -3.19
C ASP A 59 5.91 6.58 -2.06
N TRP A 60 6.39 6.40 -0.82
CA TRP A 60 5.55 6.27 0.38
C TRP A 60 4.59 7.44 0.57
N ASN A 61 4.94 8.68 0.16
CA ASN A 61 4.04 9.84 0.21
C ASN A 61 2.78 9.62 -0.62
N TYR A 62 2.95 9.03 -1.81
CA TYR A 62 1.89 8.84 -2.80
C TYR A 62 1.04 7.60 -2.49
N VAL A 63 1.61 6.57 -1.85
CA VAL A 63 0.88 5.36 -1.43
C VAL A 63 -0.28 5.68 -0.49
N TRP A 64 -0.10 6.60 0.46
CA TRP A 64 -1.16 7.06 1.36
C TRP A 64 -2.37 7.58 0.60
N ILE A 65 -2.11 8.49 -0.34
CA ILE A 65 -3.11 9.14 -1.18
C ILE A 65 -3.77 8.11 -2.09
N ALA A 66 -2.98 7.19 -2.67
CA ALA A 66 -3.50 6.16 -3.55
C ALA A 66 -4.39 5.15 -2.83
N LEU A 67 -4.04 4.72 -1.62
CA LEU A 67 -4.89 3.84 -0.82
C LEU A 67 -6.13 4.57 -0.29
N TYR A 68 -6.04 5.87 0.01
CA TYR A 68 -7.20 6.68 0.37
C TYR A 68 -8.23 6.76 -0.77
N HIS A 69 -7.81 6.86 -2.03
CA HIS A 69 -8.71 6.84 -3.18
C HIS A 69 -9.16 5.43 -3.56
N ALA A 70 -8.26 4.44 -3.58
CA ALA A 70 -8.57 3.06 -3.96
C ALA A 70 -9.49 2.32 -2.97
N THR A 71 -9.64 2.83 -1.73
CA THR A 71 -10.57 2.30 -0.71
C THR A 71 -11.96 2.94 -0.74
N GLN A 72 -12.19 3.98 -1.55
CA GLN A 72 -13.51 4.57 -1.74
C GLN A 72 -14.31 3.77 -2.79
N LYS A 73 -15.47 3.22 -2.40
CA LYS A 73 -16.30 2.43 -3.32
C LYS A 73 -16.71 3.27 -4.55
N PRO A 74 -16.62 2.72 -5.78
CA PRO A 74 -17.06 3.42 -6.98
C PRO A 74 -18.57 3.66 -6.94
N TYR A 75 -18.99 4.88 -7.30
CA TYR A 75 -20.38 5.36 -7.15
C TYR A 75 -21.43 4.63 -8.01
N LYS A 76 -20.99 3.86 -9.01
CA LYS A 76 -21.87 3.07 -9.89
C LYS A 76 -22.33 1.78 -9.18
N ASN A 77 -23.24 1.95 -8.21
CA ASN A 77 -24.33 1.05 -7.80
C ASN A 77 -25.06 1.58 -6.54
N VAL A 78 -25.27 2.90 -6.42
CA VAL A 78 -26.35 3.42 -5.57
C VAL A 78 -27.65 3.34 -6.38
N GLU A 79 -28.17 2.12 -6.52
CA GLU A 79 -29.57 1.96 -6.88
C GLU A 79 -30.39 2.47 -5.68
N CYS A 80 -31.19 3.51 -5.90
CA CYS A 80 -31.95 4.14 -4.82
C CYS A 80 -33.15 3.25 -4.46
N ILE A 81 -32.94 2.28 -3.57
CA ILE A 81 -33.97 1.33 -3.10
C ILE A 81 -34.92 2.03 -2.11
N CYS A 82 -35.64 3.03 -2.61
CA CYS A 82 -36.84 3.56 -2.01
C CYS A 82 -37.99 2.55 -2.22
N LYS A 83 -37.93 1.40 -1.50
CA LYS A 83 -39.01 0.44 -1.12
C LYS A 83 -38.46 -0.99 -1.02
N GLY A 84 -38.36 -1.57 0.19
CA GLY A 84 -38.14 -3.03 0.33
C GLY A 84 -37.51 -3.53 1.65
N LYS A 85 -38.35 -3.73 2.67
CA LYS A 85 -38.18 -4.52 3.92
C LYS A 85 -36.84 -5.27 4.19
N PHE A 86 -36.23 -4.92 5.33
CA PHE A 86 -35.42 -5.70 6.31
C PHE A 86 -34.98 -7.15 5.99
N ILE A 87 -33.68 -7.41 6.23
CA ILE A 87 -33.05 -8.42 7.16
C ILE A 87 -31.55 -8.49 6.76
N ASP A 88 -30.54 -8.34 7.62
CA ASP A 88 -30.50 -8.09 9.08
C ASP A 88 -29.26 -7.22 9.49
N LYS A 89 -29.04 -7.00 10.79
CA LYS A 89 -27.83 -6.40 11.39
C LYS A 89 -27.12 -7.35 12.37
N PRO A 90 -25.78 -7.51 12.32
CA PRO A 90 -25.02 -7.88 13.51
C PRO A 90 -24.90 -6.66 14.46
N PRO A 91 -24.72 -6.87 15.78
CA PRO A 91 -25.11 -5.89 16.78
C PRO A 91 -24.08 -4.78 17.05
N ASP A 92 -24.64 -3.59 17.30
CA ASP A 92 -24.21 -2.58 18.27
C ASP A 92 -22.69 -2.39 18.49
N VAL A 93 -22.03 -1.79 17.50
CA VAL A 93 -20.81 -1.01 17.75
C VAL A 93 -21.22 0.46 17.79
N LYS A 94 -21.26 1.05 18.99
CA LYS A 94 -21.26 2.51 19.14
C LYS A 94 -20.10 3.08 18.34
N SER A 95 -20.41 3.80 17.26
CA SER A 95 -19.42 4.58 16.53
C SER A 95 -18.95 5.69 17.47
N ASP A 96 -17.76 5.52 18.05
CA ASP A 96 -17.15 6.54 18.89
C ASP A 96 -17.12 7.86 18.11
N ILE A 97 -17.48 8.99 18.73
CA ILE A 97 -17.40 10.32 18.11
C ILE A 97 -15.99 10.58 17.56
N LEU A 98 -14.97 9.99 18.19
CA LEU A 98 -13.59 9.98 17.72
C LEU A 98 -13.39 9.27 16.37
N ASP A 99 -14.08 8.16 16.11
CA ASP A 99 -14.02 7.45 14.81
C ASP A 99 -14.68 8.27 13.70
N VAL A 100 -15.76 8.99 14.02
CA VAL A 100 -16.45 9.91 13.11
C VAL A 100 -15.57 11.12 12.79
N MET A 101 -15.02 11.78 13.82
CA MET A 101 -14.12 12.93 13.66
C MET A 101 -12.79 12.56 12.96
N ALA A 102 -12.25 11.38 13.23
CA ALA A 102 -10.99 10.89 12.63
C ALA A 102 -11.18 10.17 11.29
N ARG A 103 -12.42 10.03 10.79
CA ARG A 103 -12.73 9.43 9.49
C ARG A 103 -12.33 7.95 9.38
N GLY A 104 -12.35 7.24 10.51
CA GLY A 104 -11.92 5.86 10.65
C GLY A 104 -10.52 5.68 11.26
N LYS A 105 -10.13 4.43 11.52
CA LYS A 105 -8.81 4.09 12.06
C LYS A 105 -7.85 3.74 10.93
N SER A 106 -6.62 4.25 10.97
CA SER A 106 -5.60 3.76 10.05
C SER A 106 -5.28 2.29 10.35
N LYS A 107 -5.39 1.46 9.30
CA LYS A 107 -5.04 0.03 9.30
C LYS A 107 -3.77 -0.24 8.49
N ILE A 108 -3.15 0.78 7.91
CA ILE A 108 -2.02 0.61 7.00
C ILE A 108 -0.73 0.55 7.82
N LYS A 109 0.13 -0.42 7.55
CA LYS A 109 1.42 -0.61 8.22
C LYS A 109 2.50 -0.79 7.16
N PHE A 110 3.59 -0.04 7.22
CA PHE A 110 4.68 -0.20 6.25
C PHE A 110 5.75 -1.17 6.76
N VAL A 111 6.39 -1.87 5.82
CA VAL A 111 7.67 -2.56 6.04
C VAL A 111 8.80 -1.58 5.75
N LEU A 112 9.54 -1.18 6.80
CA LEU A 112 10.55 -0.13 6.76
C LEU A 112 11.95 -0.64 7.09
N LYS A 113 12.98 0.09 6.64
CA LYS A 113 14.36 -0.09 7.08
C LYS A 113 14.51 0.38 8.54
N ASP A 114 15.25 -0.36 9.37
CA ASP A 114 15.38 -0.07 10.81
C ASP A 114 15.94 1.33 11.09
N GLU A 115 16.83 1.81 10.22
CA GLU A 115 17.47 3.14 10.29
C GLU A 115 16.45 4.29 10.27
N ILE A 116 15.25 4.09 9.70
CA ILE A 116 14.18 5.11 9.64
C ILE A 116 13.65 5.46 11.03
N LYS A 117 13.77 4.57 12.02
CA LYS A 117 13.42 4.86 13.43
C LYS A 117 14.14 6.07 14.01
N SER A 118 15.37 6.32 13.54
CA SER A 118 16.24 7.39 14.04
C SER A 118 15.85 8.78 13.51
N ILE A 119 14.96 8.87 12.51
CA ILE A 119 14.54 10.15 11.91
C ILE A 119 13.58 10.88 12.86
N PRO A 120 13.92 12.09 13.36
CA PRO A 120 13.05 12.83 14.27
C PRO A 120 11.67 13.14 13.65
N GLY A 121 10.64 13.18 14.48
CA GLY A 121 9.26 13.35 14.04
C GLY A 121 8.72 12.12 13.33
N MET A 122 8.99 11.97 12.03
CA MET A 122 8.39 10.92 11.19
C MET A 122 8.74 9.50 11.67
N GLY A 123 10.01 9.24 11.96
CA GLY A 123 10.46 7.94 12.48
C GLY A 123 9.86 7.61 13.86
N TRP A 124 9.58 8.62 14.68
CA TRP A 124 8.91 8.46 15.97
C TRP A 124 7.42 8.17 15.82
N ILE A 125 6.73 8.87 14.92
CA ILE A 125 5.32 8.63 14.59
C ILE A 125 5.12 7.20 14.04
N MET A 126 5.99 6.74 13.13
CA MET A 126 5.96 5.38 12.59
C MET A 126 6.23 4.30 13.66
N GLN A 127 7.09 4.60 14.65
CA GLN A 127 7.34 3.69 15.78
C GLN A 127 6.12 3.59 16.71
N LEU A 128 5.48 4.72 17.04
CA LEU A 128 4.23 4.72 17.80
C LEU A 128 3.14 3.89 17.08
N ASN A 129 3.06 4.02 15.75
CA ASN A 129 2.09 3.30 14.93
C ASN A 129 2.37 1.78 14.79
N TYR A 130 3.53 1.32 15.28
CA TYR A 130 3.99 -0.08 15.32
C TYR A 130 4.09 -0.72 13.92
N PHE A 131 4.85 -0.06 13.05
CA PHE A 131 5.25 -0.58 11.75
C PHE A 131 6.25 -1.75 11.87
N LEU A 132 6.37 -2.54 10.80
CA LEU A 132 7.33 -3.64 10.72
C LEU A 132 8.68 -3.11 10.25
N TYR A 133 9.73 -3.32 11.04
CA TYR A 133 11.08 -2.86 10.73
C TYR A 133 12.01 -4.02 10.36
N VAL A 134 12.90 -3.78 9.41
CA VAL A 134 13.79 -4.78 8.81
C VAL A 134 15.23 -4.27 8.91
N LYS A 135 16.09 -5.04 9.58
CA LYS A 135 17.51 -4.75 9.85
C LYS A 135 18.45 -5.27 8.77
N ARG A 136 17.93 -6.02 7.79
CA ARG A 136 18.72 -6.76 6.78
C ARG A 136 19.53 -7.92 7.39
N ASN A 137 19.17 -8.36 8.58
CA ASN A 137 19.68 -9.57 9.22
C ASN A 137 18.54 -10.59 9.31
N TRP A 138 18.59 -11.62 8.47
CA TRP A 138 17.50 -12.59 8.32
C TRP A 138 17.04 -13.22 9.64
N GLN A 139 17.98 -13.55 10.52
CA GLN A 139 17.68 -14.21 11.81
C GLN A 139 16.86 -13.31 12.74
N GLU A 140 17.18 -12.02 12.81
CA GLU A 140 16.42 -11.03 13.58
C GLU A 140 15.10 -10.67 12.89
N ASP A 141 15.14 -10.51 11.56
CA ASP A 141 13.99 -10.08 10.76
C ASP A 141 12.86 -11.13 10.79
N GLN A 142 13.18 -12.43 10.74
CA GLN A 142 12.21 -13.52 10.87
C GLN A 142 11.49 -13.53 12.23
N VAL A 143 12.23 -13.23 13.31
CA VAL A 143 11.65 -13.10 14.67
C VAL A 143 10.77 -11.86 14.76
N ASN A 144 11.22 -10.72 14.23
CA ASN A 144 10.44 -9.48 14.25
C ASN A 144 9.15 -9.58 13.42
N MET A 145 9.20 -10.21 12.24
CA MET A 145 8.02 -10.53 11.43
C MET A 145 7.02 -11.38 12.20
N SER A 146 7.49 -12.41 12.91
CA SER A 146 6.61 -13.28 13.71
C SER A 146 5.97 -12.51 14.87
N GLN A 147 6.74 -11.72 15.62
CA GLN A 147 6.24 -10.88 16.71
C GLN A 147 5.21 -9.85 16.24
N PHE A 148 5.43 -9.22 15.08
CA PHE A 148 4.49 -8.29 14.45
C PHE A 148 3.15 -8.98 14.11
N VAL A 149 3.19 -10.16 13.48
CA VAL A 149 1.98 -10.92 13.16
C VAL A 149 1.25 -11.37 14.45
N ASP A 150 1.98 -11.88 15.43
CA ASP A 150 1.40 -12.37 16.70
C ASP A 150 0.85 -11.22 17.58
N TYR A 151 1.36 -10.00 17.44
CA TYR A 151 0.77 -8.79 18.04
C TYR A 151 -0.60 -8.47 17.44
N TYR A 152 -0.71 -8.31 16.12
CA TYR A 152 -1.98 -7.96 15.48
C TYR A 152 -3.02 -9.09 15.55
N LYS A 153 -2.59 -10.36 15.47
CA LYS A 153 -3.45 -11.53 15.69
C LYS A 153 -4.10 -11.52 17.08
N ARG A 154 -3.33 -11.21 18.13
CA ARG A 154 -3.86 -11.09 19.51
C ARG A 154 -4.83 -9.91 19.68
N LEU A 155 -4.60 -8.80 18.98
CA LEU A 155 -5.50 -7.65 18.99
C LEU A 155 -6.80 -7.88 18.20
N ARG A 156 -6.92 -8.98 17.44
CA ARG A 156 -7.99 -9.20 16.45
C ARG A 156 -8.17 -8.01 15.51
N TYR A 157 -7.06 -7.39 15.15
CA TYR A 157 -7.03 -6.21 14.29
C TYR A 157 -6.84 -6.65 12.83
N GLN A 158 -7.35 -5.85 11.90
CA GLN A 158 -7.14 -6.02 10.46
C GLN A 158 -6.08 -5.02 10.02
N GLN A 159 -5.09 -5.46 9.25
CA GLN A 159 -4.00 -4.62 8.77
C GLN A 159 -3.75 -4.77 7.28
N ARG A 160 -3.36 -3.66 6.65
CA ARG A 160 -2.90 -3.58 5.26
C ARG A 160 -1.40 -3.35 5.27
N VAL A 161 -0.61 -4.38 5.02
CA VAL A 161 0.86 -4.33 5.16
C VAL A 161 1.49 -3.96 3.82
N VAL A 162 2.05 -2.76 3.70
CA VAL A 162 2.73 -2.29 2.49
C VAL A 162 4.19 -2.74 2.51
N LEU A 163 4.57 -3.54 1.51
CA LEU A 163 5.90 -4.08 1.30
C LEU A 163 6.47 -3.59 -0.03
N PHE A 164 7.75 -3.23 -0.01
CA PHE A 164 8.56 -2.94 -1.20
C PHE A 164 9.62 -4.05 -1.38
N PRO A 165 9.33 -5.16 -2.10
CA PRO A 165 10.24 -6.29 -2.18
C PRO A 165 11.61 -5.98 -2.78
N GLU A 166 11.75 -4.93 -3.58
CA GLU A 166 13.05 -4.45 -4.09
C GLU A 166 14.02 -4.07 -2.95
N GLY A 167 13.48 -3.64 -1.80
CA GLY A 167 14.26 -3.27 -0.60
C GLY A 167 15.07 -1.99 -0.73
N THR A 168 15.02 -1.33 -1.89
CA THR A 168 15.60 -0.03 -2.19
C THR A 168 14.96 0.55 -3.46
N ASP A 169 15.15 1.85 -3.65
CA ASP A 169 14.74 2.67 -4.79
C ASP A 169 15.48 2.35 -6.09
N LEU A 170 14.80 2.53 -7.23
CA LEU A 170 15.34 2.43 -8.60
C LEU A 170 16.23 3.64 -8.98
N SER A 171 17.32 3.83 -8.25
CA SER A 171 18.43 4.70 -8.68
C SER A 171 19.38 3.98 -9.64
N ASP A 172 20.12 4.72 -10.45
CA ASP A 172 21.06 4.15 -11.44
C ASP A 172 22.13 3.24 -10.82
N ASP A 173 22.56 3.55 -9.59
CA ASP A 173 23.50 2.70 -8.85
C ASP A 173 22.88 1.39 -8.39
N ASN A 174 21.63 1.42 -7.92
CA ASN A 174 20.91 0.22 -7.52
C ASN A 174 20.54 -0.65 -8.73
N LYS A 175 20.18 0.00 -9.86
CA LYS A 175 19.94 -0.64 -11.15
C LYS A 175 21.20 -1.34 -11.69
N ARG A 176 22.35 -0.67 -11.68
CA ARG A 176 23.65 -1.26 -12.05
C ARG A 176 24.02 -2.45 -11.16
N LYS A 177 23.71 -2.41 -9.86
CA LYS A 177 23.89 -3.57 -8.94
C LYS A 177 22.93 -4.72 -9.26
N SER A 178 21.66 -4.42 -9.55
CA SER A 178 20.63 -5.39 -9.94
C SER A 178 20.97 -6.09 -11.26
N GLN A 179 21.46 -5.36 -12.26
CA GLN A 179 21.94 -5.93 -13.53
C GLN A 179 23.14 -6.87 -13.33
N LYS A 180 24.13 -6.49 -12.52
CA LYS A 180 25.26 -7.38 -12.16
C LYS A 180 24.77 -8.67 -11.45
N TYR A 181 23.81 -8.54 -10.54
CA TYR A 181 23.17 -9.70 -9.91
C TYR A 181 22.46 -10.58 -10.94
N ALA A 182 21.64 -9.99 -11.82
CA ALA A 182 20.89 -10.70 -12.85
C ALA A 182 21.83 -11.50 -13.78
N LEU A 183 22.89 -10.88 -14.28
CA LEU A 183 23.93 -11.54 -15.07
C LEU A 183 24.57 -12.72 -14.31
N SER A 184 24.93 -12.54 -13.04
CA SER A 184 25.53 -13.61 -12.21
C SER A 184 24.58 -14.79 -11.94
N LYS A 185 23.27 -14.57 -12.04
CA LYS A 185 22.22 -15.58 -11.81
C LYS A 185 21.49 -16.03 -13.09
N LYS A 186 21.94 -15.57 -14.27
CA LYS A 186 21.30 -15.82 -15.58
C LYS A 186 19.82 -15.40 -15.62
N LEU A 187 19.46 -14.36 -14.86
CA LEU A 187 18.13 -13.76 -14.85
C LEU A 187 18.00 -12.68 -15.95
N PRO A 188 16.78 -12.36 -16.41
CA PRO A 188 16.56 -11.24 -17.31
C PRO A 188 17.00 -9.91 -16.68
N ASN A 189 17.48 -8.98 -17.51
CA ASN A 189 17.69 -7.60 -17.09
C ASN A 189 16.35 -6.88 -17.06
N TYR A 190 16.10 -6.13 -15.98
CA TYR A 190 14.94 -5.25 -15.84
C TYR A 190 15.38 -3.79 -15.93
N GLU A 191 14.53 -2.98 -16.53
CA GLU A 191 14.81 -1.58 -16.88
C GLU A 191 14.04 -0.61 -15.98
N TYR A 192 12.83 -1.02 -15.55
CA TYR A 192 11.87 -0.21 -14.80
C TYR A 192 11.61 -0.70 -13.36
N VAL A 193 12.22 -1.83 -12.95
CA VAL A 193 12.18 -2.39 -11.58
C VAL A 193 13.51 -3.06 -11.23
N LEU A 194 13.81 -3.20 -9.95
CA LEU A 194 14.88 -4.07 -9.45
C LEU A 194 14.35 -5.51 -9.26
N HIS A 195 15.25 -6.50 -9.22
CA HIS A 195 14.86 -7.88 -8.86
C HIS A 195 14.37 -7.93 -7.39
N PRO A 196 13.21 -8.56 -7.10
CA PRO A 196 12.63 -8.54 -5.76
C PRO A 196 13.35 -9.49 -4.79
N ARG A 197 13.44 -9.09 -3.52
CA ARG A 197 13.92 -9.92 -2.41
C ARG A 197 12.78 -10.80 -1.90
N THR A 198 12.79 -12.07 -2.31
CA THR A 198 11.65 -12.97 -2.12
C THR A 198 11.55 -13.59 -0.71
N THR A 199 12.65 -13.66 0.06
CA THR A 199 12.69 -14.36 1.36
C THR A 199 11.73 -13.76 2.40
N GLY A 200 11.80 -12.44 2.63
CA GLY A 200 10.93 -11.76 3.59
C GLY A 200 9.46 -11.75 3.16
N TRP A 201 9.20 -11.72 1.86
CA TRP A 201 7.85 -11.86 1.31
C TRP A 201 7.24 -13.23 1.63
N ALA A 202 7.93 -14.33 1.30
CA ALA A 202 7.38 -15.68 1.43
C ALA A 202 7.04 -16.04 2.89
N VAL A 203 7.93 -15.66 3.82
CA VAL A 203 7.70 -15.87 5.26
C VAL A 203 6.61 -14.95 5.81
N LEU A 204 6.59 -13.67 5.42
CA LEU A 204 5.54 -12.74 5.87
C LEU A 204 4.16 -13.20 5.38
N CYS A 205 4.05 -13.58 4.11
CA CYS A 205 2.82 -14.12 3.52
C CYS A 205 2.36 -15.39 4.25
N SER A 206 3.25 -16.37 4.45
CA SER A 206 2.92 -17.64 5.13
C SER A 206 2.52 -17.43 6.60
N ARG A 207 3.24 -16.56 7.34
CA ARG A 207 2.88 -16.21 8.73
C ARG A 207 1.55 -15.46 8.79
N MET A 208 1.31 -14.49 7.91
CA MET A 208 0.05 -13.75 7.86
C MET A 208 -1.15 -14.62 7.41
N ARG A 209 -0.94 -15.58 6.50
CA ARG A 209 -1.95 -16.61 6.14
C ARG A 209 -2.43 -17.37 7.37
N SER A 210 -1.52 -17.79 8.25
CA SER A 210 -1.86 -18.40 9.55
C SER A 210 -2.54 -17.45 10.57
N ALA A 211 -2.70 -16.16 10.22
CA ALA A 211 -3.29 -15.11 11.03
C ALA A 211 -4.50 -14.41 10.38
N GLY A 212 -5.03 -14.96 9.28
CA GLY A 212 -6.23 -14.44 8.60
C GLY A 212 -5.95 -13.39 7.52
N LEU A 213 -4.83 -13.50 6.80
CA LEU A 213 -4.63 -12.84 5.50
C LEU A 213 -5.73 -13.30 4.52
N VAL A 214 -6.36 -12.35 3.83
CA VAL A 214 -7.47 -12.60 2.88
C VAL A 214 -7.04 -12.37 1.43
N SER A 215 -6.14 -11.43 1.18
CA SER A 215 -5.72 -11.06 -0.17
C SER A 215 -4.31 -10.50 -0.21
N VAL A 216 -3.80 -10.36 -1.44
CA VAL A 216 -2.57 -9.66 -1.76
C VAL A 216 -2.86 -8.72 -2.92
N TYR A 217 -2.58 -7.42 -2.77
CA TYR A 217 -2.62 -6.47 -3.87
C TYR A 217 -1.24 -6.35 -4.50
N ASP A 218 -1.13 -6.71 -5.78
CA ASP A 218 0.00 -6.31 -6.59
C ASP A 218 -0.25 -4.89 -7.11
N VAL A 219 0.62 -3.96 -6.74
CA VAL A 219 0.49 -2.53 -7.08
C VAL A 219 1.66 -2.10 -7.94
N THR A 220 1.36 -1.49 -9.07
CA THR A 220 2.36 -0.87 -9.94
C THR A 220 2.21 0.65 -9.88
N VAL A 221 3.25 1.34 -9.42
CA VAL A 221 3.33 2.81 -9.49
C VAL A 221 4.21 3.24 -10.67
N ALA A 222 3.73 4.24 -11.41
CA ALA A 222 4.46 4.92 -12.46
C ALA A 222 4.34 6.45 -12.32
N TYR A 223 5.34 7.16 -12.81
CA TYR A 223 5.47 8.61 -12.71
C TYR A 223 5.77 9.20 -14.09
N ASP A 224 5.28 10.41 -14.34
CA ASP A 224 5.69 11.25 -15.46
C ASP A 224 7.13 11.75 -15.29
N THR A 225 7.40 12.45 -14.20
CA THR A 225 8.70 13.02 -13.82
C THR A 225 8.99 12.67 -12.36
N PRO A 226 9.69 11.54 -12.09
CA PRO A 226 9.84 11.03 -10.73
C PRO A 226 10.85 11.85 -9.90
N ALA A 227 10.37 12.49 -8.83
CA ALA A 227 11.20 13.05 -7.76
C ALA A 227 12.04 11.93 -7.12
N GLN A 228 13.36 11.89 -7.32
CA GLN A 228 14.18 10.79 -6.82
C GLN A 228 14.38 10.86 -5.29
N THR A 229 14.46 12.07 -4.75
CA THR A 229 14.80 12.34 -3.35
C THR A 229 13.83 13.30 -2.67
N GLU A 230 13.88 13.33 -1.35
CA GLU A 230 13.15 14.27 -0.50
C GLU A 230 13.56 15.74 -0.78
N LEU A 231 14.80 15.97 -1.23
CA LEU A 231 15.28 17.30 -1.62
C LEU A 231 14.65 17.79 -2.93
N ASP A 232 14.28 16.89 -3.84
CA ASP A 232 13.58 17.25 -5.06
C ASP A 232 12.17 17.76 -4.76
N LEU A 233 11.47 17.13 -3.80
CA LEU A 233 10.19 17.62 -3.28
C LEU A 233 10.31 19.03 -2.69
N LEU A 234 11.33 19.26 -1.84
CA LEU A 234 11.58 20.57 -1.22
C LEU A 234 11.95 21.67 -2.24
N ARG A 235 12.50 21.29 -3.40
CA ARG A 235 12.78 22.19 -4.52
C ARG A 235 11.58 22.44 -5.43
N GLY A 236 10.45 21.79 -5.19
CA GLY A 236 9.26 21.86 -6.05
C GLY A 236 9.32 20.98 -7.30
N ASN A 237 10.32 20.10 -7.44
CA ASN A 237 10.44 19.17 -8.55
C ASN A 237 9.53 17.95 -8.31
N LEU A 238 8.23 18.19 -8.45
CA LEU A 238 7.16 17.24 -8.11
C LEU A 238 6.58 16.60 -9.38
N PRO A 239 6.23 15.29 -9.36
CA PRO A 239 5.45 14.68 -10.43
C PRO A 239 4.07 15.35 -10.52
N LYS A 240 3.61 15.65 -11.74
CA LYS A 240 2.26 16.17 -11.97
C LYS A 240 1.26 15.03 -12.02
N HIS A 241 1.63 13.89 -12.61
CA HIS A 241 0.76 12.74 -12.75
C HIS A 241 1.41 11.47 -12.17
N VAL A 242 0.75 10.90 -11.15
CA VAL A 242 1.16 9.63 -10.53
C VAL A 242 0.12 8.58 -10.82
N HIS A 243 0.55 7.48 -11.44
CA HIS A 243 -0.34 6.43 -11.94
C HIS A 243 -0.17 5.16 -11.10
N PHE A 244 -1.28 4.64 -10.58
CA PHE A 244 -1.32 3.42 -9.77
C PHE A 244 -2.24 2.38 -10.40
N HIS A 245 -1.69 1.23 -10.77
CA HIS A 245 -2.46 0.05 -11.17
C HIS A 245 -2.52 -0.94 -10.00
N PHE A 246 -3.73 -1.22 -9.52
CA PHE A 246 -4.01 -2.18 -8.46
C PHE A 246 -4.55 -3.48 -9.05
N LYS A 247 -4.01 -4.61 -8.62
CA LYS A 247 -4.51 -5.95 -8.97
C LYS A 247 -4.67 -6.79 -7.72
N ARG A 248 -5.88 -7.26 -7.44
CA ARG A 248 -6.20 -8.06 -6.25
C ARG A 248 -6.01 -9.55 -6.56
N HIS A 249 -5.26 -10.22 -5.72
CA HIS A 249 -5.16 -11.68 -5.69
C HIS A 249 -5.76 -12.21 -4.38
N PRO A 250 -6.83 -13.03 -4.43
CA PRO A 250 -7.28 -13.82 -3.27
C PRO A 250 -6.14 -14.68 -2.71
N ILE A 251 -6.11 -14.90 -1.38
CA ILE A 251 -5.06 -15.70 -0.75
C ILE A 251 -5.14 -17.19 -1.13
N GLU A 252 -6.32 -17.62 -1.56
CA GLU A 252 -6.68 -18.95 -2.06
C GLU A 252 -6.05 -19.24 -3.43
N ASP A 253 -5.82 -18.19 -4.24
CA ASP A 253 -5.19 -18.30 -5.57
C ASP A 253 -3.64 -18.27 -5.47
N LEU A 254 -3.08 -18.01 -4.28
CA LEU A 254 -1.64 -17.96 -4.07
C LEU A 254 -1.08 -19.31 -3.61
N PRO A 255 0.11 -19.72 -4.07
CA PRO A 255 0.76 -20.95 -3.62
C PRO A 255 0.87 -21.09 -2.09
N CYS A 256 0.81 -22.33 -1.60
CA CYS A 256 0.96 -22.63 -0.17
C CYS A 256 2.43 -22.61 0.27
N GLU A 257 3.32 -23.21 -0.55
CA GLU A 257 4.72 -23.40 -0.21
C GLU A 257 5.55 -22.12 -0.40
N GLU A 258 6.54 -21.92 0.47
CA GLU A 258 7.35 -20.69 0.44
C GLU A 258 8.15 -20.54 -0.86
N ASP A 259 8.68 -21.62 -1.43
CA ASP A 259 9.44 -21.55 -2.68
C ASP A 259 8.57 -21.18 -3.89
N GLU A 260 7.33 -21.67 -3.92
CA GLU A 260 6.35 -21.29 -4.94
C GLU A 260 5.91 -19.83 -4.76
N LEU A 261 5.76 -19.35 -3.52
CA LEU A 261 5.54 -17.93 -3.22
C LEU A 261 6.72 -17.05 -3.66
N ARG A 262 7.96 -17.55 -3.60
CA ARG A 262 9.16 -16.84 -4.11
C ARG A 262 9.10 -16.70 -5.63
N ILE A 263 8.71 -17.76 -6.35
CA ILE A 263 8.53 -17.76 -7.82
C ILE A 263 7.39 -16.82 -8.22
N TRP A 264 6.22 -16.93 -7.56
CA TRP A 264 5.06 -16.07 -7.81
C TRP A 264 5.41 -14.58 -7.78
N LEU A 265 6.24 -14.15 -6.84
CA LEU A 265 6.68 -12.75 -6.74
C LEU A 265 7.63 -12.35 -7.89
N GLN A 266 8.50 -13.26 -8.32
CA GLN A 266 9.40 -13.02 -9.45
C GLN A 266 8.62 -12.87 -10.76
N ASP A 267 7.57 -13.67 -10.96
CA ASP A 267 6.68 -13.57 -12.13
C ASP A 267 5.88 -12.26 -12.13
N ARG A 268 5.33 -11.83 -10.98
CA ARG A 268 4.71 -10.50 -10.86
C ARG A 268 5.69 -9.37 -11.19
N TRP A 269 6.96 -9.46 -10.77
CA TRP A 269 7.97 -8.44 -11.13
C TRP A 269 8.35 -8.45 -12.61
N LYS A 270 8.36 -9.62 -13.26
CA LYS A 270 8.55 -9.76 -14.71
C LYS A 270 7.41 -9.10 -15.49
N GLU A 271 6.17 -9.40 -15.12
CA GLU A 271 4.97 -8.77 -15.66
C GLU A 271 5.00 -7.25 -15.45
N LYS A 272 5.37 -6.80 -14.24
CA LYS A 272 5.46 -5.38 -13.88
C LYS A 272 6.49 -4.62 -14.70
N ASN A 273 7.67 -5.18 -14.96
CA ASN A 273 8.67 -4.56 -15.85
C ASN A 273 8.10 -4.33 -17.26
N ILE A 274 7.43 -5.34 -17.83
CA ILE A 274 6.81 -5.26 -19.17
C ILE A 274 5.66 -4.23 -19.18
N SER A 275 4.85 -4.17 -18.11
CA SER A 275 3.75 -3.20 -17.99
C SER A 275 4.25 -1.76 -17.84
N LEU A 276 5.37 -1.55 -17.14
CA LEU A 276 6.01 -0.24 -17.02
C LEU A 276 6.69 0.19 -18.32
N GLU A 277 7.36 -0.71 -19.03
CA GLU A 277 7.90 -0.46 -20.36
C GLU A 277 6.81 0.00 -21.33
N ARG A 278 5.67 -0.72 -21.34
CA ARG A 278 4.49 -0.33 -22.12
C ARG A 278 3.94 1.03 -21.67
N PHE A 279 3.82 1.26 -20.37
CA PHE A 279 3.32 2.53 -19.83
C PHE A 279 4.20 3.72 -20.28
N HIS A 280 5.53 3.60 -20.21
CA HIS A 280 6.44 4.66 -20.64
C HIS A 280 6.49 4.85 -22.17
N ARG A 281 6.05 3.87 -22.97
CA ARG A 281 5.94 3.97 -24.44
C ARG A 281 4.57 4.46 -24.93
N GLU A 282 3.49 4.03 -24.29
CA GLU A 282 2.10 4.14 -24.78
C GLU A 282 1.16 4.87 -23.80
N GLY A 283 1.63 5.29 -22.62
CA GLY A 283 0.81 5.93 -21.58
C GLY A 283 -0.20 5.00 -20.90
N THR A 284 -0.15 3.69 -21.16
CA THR A 284 -1.11 2.70 -20.67
C THR A 284 -0.43 1.48 -20.05
N PHE A 285 -0.94 1.04 -18.91
CA PHE A 285 -0.58 -0.25 -18.33
C PHE A 285 -1.20 -1.39 -19.13
N ILE A 286 -0.66 -2.60 -18.98
CA ILE A 286 -1.30 -3.84 -19.44
C ILE A 286 -1.76 -4.66 -18.23
N ASP A 287 -2.97 -5.21 -18.30
CA ASP A 287 -3.34 -6.37 -17.49
C ASP A 287 -3.15 -7.65 -18.33
N PHE A 288 -2.29 -8.55 -17.85
CA PHE A 288 -1.96 -9.80 -18.53
C PHE A 288 -3.11 -10.81 -18.58
N VAL A 289 -4.14 -10.66 -17.73
CA VAL A 289 -5.31 -11.55 -17.72
C VAL A 289 -6.30 -11.15 -18.80
N SER A 290 -6.80 -9.91 -18.77
CA SER A 290 -7.75 -9.39 -19.77
C SER A 290 -7.09 -9.03 -21.11
N LYS A 291 -5.75 -8.89 -21.16
CA LYS A 291 -4.94 -8.38 -22.28
C LYS A 291 -5.29 -6.96 -22.75
N ASN A 292 -6.20 -6.28 -22.05
CA ASN A 292 -6.65 -4.93 -22.31
C ASN A 292 -5.97 -3.92 -21.37
N PRO A 293 -6.02 -2.61 -21.67
CA PRO A 293 -5.68 -1.59 -20.70
C PRO A 293 -6.59 -1.71 -19.46
N PRO A 294 -6.05 -1.67 -18.24
CA PRO A 294 -6.87 -1.79 -17.03
C PRO A 294 -7.83 -0.60 -16.92
N LYS A 295 -9.04 -0.87 -16.45
CA LYS A 295 -10.08 0.15 -16.27
C LYS A 295 -9.56 1.29 -15.39
N LYS A 296 -9.54 2.51 -15.91
CA LYS A 296 -9.29 3.72 -15.12
C LYS A 296 -10.48 3.94 -14.18
N ASN A 297 -10.20 4.00 -12.88
CA ASN A 297 -11.18 4.37 -11.88
C ASN A 297 -11.23 5.89 -11.77
N GLU A 298 -12.44 6.45 -11.80
CA GLU A 298 -12.66 7.87 -11.53
C GLU A 298 -12.34 8.15 -10.07
N SER A 299 -11.25 8.86 -9.82
CA SER A 299 -10.97 9.41 -8.48
C SER A 299 -12.08 10.40 -8.12
N LYS A 300 -12.71 10.26 -6.95
CA LYS A 300 -13.63 11.30 -6.47
C LYS A 300 -12.81 12.57 -6.30
N SER A 301 -13.27 13.69 -6.87
CA SER A 301 -12.64 14.97 -6.57
C SER A 301 -12.66 15.16 -5.05
N LEU A 302 -11.57 15.67 -4.47
CA LEU A 302 -11.49 15.91 -3.02
C LEU A 302 -12.62 16.84 -2.54
N HIS A 303 -13.18 17.66 -3.44
CA HIS A 303 -14.35 18.48 -3.22
C HIS A 303 -15.67 17.67 -3.16
N MET A 304 -15.87 16.68 -4.04
CA MET A 304 -17.01 15.74 -3.96
C MET A 304 -16.89 14.78 -2.77
N ALA A 305 -15.67 14.34 -2.44
CA ALA A 305 -15.40 13.63 -1.20
C ALA A 305 -15.78 14.52 0.01
N LYS A 306 -15.41 15.81 0.00
CA LYS A 306 -15.75 16.79 1.04
C LYS A 306 -17.25 17.08 1.13
N LEU A 307 -17.97 17.15 0.00
CA LEU A 307 -19.42 17.38 -0.04
C LEU A 307 -20.21 16.16 0.46
N ALA A 308 -19.85 14.95 0.03
CA ALA A 308 -20.39 13.72 0.64
C ALA A 308 -20.06 13.63 2.15
N TYR A 309 -18.98 14.28 2.60
CA TYR A 309 -18.61 14.43 4.01
C TYR A 309 -19.37 15.54 4.76
N CYS A 310 -20.17 16.35 4.08
CA CYS A 310 -20.97 17.43 4.66
C CYS A 310 -22.48 17.26 4.40
N SER A 311 -22.89 16.18 3.71
CA SER A 311 -24.27 15.94 3.30
C SER A 311 -24.86 14.59 3.77
N GLU A 312 -24.17 13.84 4.63
CA GLU A 312 -24.77 12.74 5.40
C GLU A 312 -25.17 13.23 6.81
N ASP A 313 -26.11 14.18 6.81
CA ASP A 313 -26.94 14.57 7.97
C ASP A 313 -28.35 14.90 7.46
N THR A 314 -29.18 13.86 7.29
CA THR A 314 -30.66 13.90 7.37
C THR A 314 -31.24 12.49 7.45
#